data_AF-A0A3Q2G0K3-F1
#
_entry.id   AF-A0A3Q2G0K3-F1
#
_cell.length_a   1.000
_cell.length_b   1.000
_cell.length_c   1.000
_cell.angle_alpha   90.00
_cell.angle_beta   90.00
_cell.angle_gamma   90.00
#
_symmetry.space_group_name_H-M   'P 1'
#
loop_
_entity.id
_entity.type
_entity.pdbx_description
1 polymer ?
#
loop_
_entity_poly.entity_id
_entity_poly.type
_entity_poly.pdbx_seq_one_letter_code
_entity_poly.pdbx_strand_id
1 'polypeptide(L)'
;MAFSSFCNGSKILVVPVDGSHWINMKIILEELHARGHDITVMRSAKSWFIPSTSPIYTSINVTMFEDDADREFYIKMLKDVIDRRTRLAGKTLEDPVLMQNLQDSKFEIILTDPAFPLGVIVGGYLKLPMVFNVRWINNGEGHQTIAPSPVSYVPVSGSELQDQMDFPERIKNMLHYFYNIYEMYYIINPAYSDVFKKHFPPGTDMISLELSADIWLFRGDFVFDFPRPTMPNVVYIGGFQCKEAQPLPDDLEEFICLTVKATCEFILIMGQCEDNYHQNLKTVINPEQPKV
;
A
#
# COMPACT_ATOMS: atom_id res chain seq x y z
N MET A 1 25.72 -26.56 23.94
CA MET A 1 24.41 -26.00 24.32
C MET A 1 24.00 -25.05 23.22
N ALA A 2 23.03 -25.45 22.39
CA ALA A 2 22.40 -24.53 21.44
C ALA A 2 21.43 -23.67 22.26
N PHE A 3 21.64 -22.36 22.28
CA PHE A 3 20.65 -21.43 22.80
C PHE A 3 19.50 -21.42 21.78
N SER A 4 18.38 -22.03 22.12
CA SER A 4 17.11 -21.74 21.46
C SER A 4 16.78 -20.28 21.76
N SER A 5 16.96 -19.41 20.78
CA SER A 5 16.35 -18.09 20.81
C SER A 5 14.84 -18.30 20.94
N PHE A 6 14.27 -17.97 22.09
CA PHE A 6 12.84 -17.73 22.19
C PHE A 6 12.59 -16.48 21.35
N CYS A 7 12.24 -16.66 20.07
CA CYS A 7 11.83 -15.56 19.21
C CYS A 7 10.47 -15.08 19.72
N ASN A 8 10.46 -14.11 20.62
CA ASN A 8 9.24 -13.37 20.94
C ASN A 8 8.82 -12.62 19.66
N GLY A 9 7.56 -12.71 19.28
CA GLY A 9 7.07 -11.99 18.10
C GLY A 9 7.12 -10.48 18.31
N SER A 10 7.58 -9.77 17.28
CA SER A 10 7.65 -8.31 17.26
C SER A 10 6.29 -7.63 17.39
N LYS A 11 6.30 -6.41 17.94
CA LYS A 11 5.15 -5.50 17.97
C LYS A 11 5.08 -4.67 16.69
N ILE A 12 4.01 -4.84 15.94
CA ILE A 12 3.81 -4.28 14.61
C ILE A 12 2.67 -3.27 14.63
N LEU A 13 2.96 -2.02 14.26
CA LEU A 13 1.95 -1.00 14.01
C LEU A 13 1.53 -1.04 12.54
N VAL A 14 0.22 -1.12 12.29
CA VAL A 14 -0.35 -1.16 10.94
C VAL A 14 -1.18 0.09 10.70
N VAL A 15 -0.87 0.81 9.62
CA VAL A 15 -1.64 1.98 9.16
C VAL A 15 -2.18 1.68 7.75
N PRO A 16 -3.41 1.14 7.66
CA PRO A 16 -4.02 0.73 6.39
C PRO A 16 -4.77 1.88 5.70
N VAL A 17 -5.14 1.63 4.45
CA VAL A 17 -6.20 2.36 3.73
C VAL A 17 -7.47 1.50 3.72
N ASP A 18 -8.63 2.11 3.94
CA ASP A 18 -9.92 1.42 4.00
C ASP A 18 -10.35 0.89 2.62
N GLY A 19 -11.39 0.05 2.56
CA GLY A 19 -11.93 -0.49 1.31
C GLY A 19 -11.08 -1.60 0.70
N SER A 20 -10.85 -1.55 -0.61
CA SER A 20 -10.18 -2.63 -1.36
C SER A 20 -8.73 -2.85 -0.94
N HIS A 21 -8.06 -1.82 -0.43
CA HIS A 21 -6.67 -1.91 0.05
C HIS A 21 -6.57 -2.80 1.31
N TRP A 22 -7.58 -2.77 2.18
CA TRP A 22 -7.62 -3.56 3.40
C TRP A 22 -7.63 -5.07 3.13
N ILE A 23 -8.27 -5.54 2.06
CA ILE A 23 -8.39 -6.98 1.75
C ILE A 23 -7.01 -7.64 1.67
N ASN A 24 -6.06 -6.98 0.99
CA ASN A 24 -4.68 -7.45 0.86
C ASN A 24 -3.93 -7.35 2.19
N MET A 25 -4.09 -6.23 2.91
CA MET A 25 -3.43 -6.00 4.19
C MET A 25 -3.86 -7.06 5.22
N LYS A 26 -5.15 -7.39 5.30
CA LYS A 26 -5.69 -8.36 6.25
C LYS A 26 -5.00 -9.73 6.18
N ILE A 27 -4.68 -10.19 4.98
CA ILE A 27 -4.04 -11.51 4.78
C ILE A 27 -2.60 -11.50 5.30
N ILE A 28 -1.87 -10.40 5.11
CA ILE A 28 -0.54 -10.21 5.72
C ILE A 28 -0.64 -10.23 7.25
N LEU A 29 -1.66 -9.59 7.81
CA LEU A 29 -1.88 -9.53 9.26
C LEU A 29 -2.21 -10.92 9.84
N GLU A 30 -3.04 -11.71 9.16
CA GLU A 30 -3.34 -13.11 9.55
C GLU A 30 -2.05 -13.95 9.62
N GLU A 31 -1.18 -13.81 8.63
CA GLU A 31 0.10 -14.51 8.54
C GLU A 31 1.12 -14.04 9.58
N LEU A 32 1.19 -12.74 9.88
CA LEU A 32 2.05 -12.20 10.93
C LEU A 32 1.57 -12.64 12.32
N HIS A 33 0.26 -12.61 12.56
CA HIS A 33 -0.33 -13.07 13.82
C HIS A 33 -0.08 -14.55 14.05
N ALA A 34 -0.25 -15.40 13.02
CA ALA A 34 0.04 -16.83 13.10
C ALA A 34 1.51 -17.13 13.45
N ARG A 35 2.44 -16.21 13.16
CA ARG A 35 3.86 -16.28 13.52
C ARG A 35 4.18 -15.70 14.90
N GLY A 36 3.16 -15.27 15.66
CA GLY A 36 3.30 -14.81 17.04
C GLY A 36 3.55 -13.32 17.20
N HIS A 37 3.42 -12.52 16.13
CA HIS A 37 3.58 -11.06 16.21
C HIS A 37 2.36 -10.38 16.87
N ASP A 38 2.64 -9.35 17.67
CA ASP A 38 1.63 -8.51 18.32
C ASP A 38 1.24 -7.36 17.38
N ILE A 39 -0.01 -7.35 16.91
CA ILE A 39 -0.47 -6.42 15.88
C ILE A 39 -1.41 -5.36 16.45
N THR A 40 -1.14 -4.09 16.12
CA THR A 40 -2.01 -2.96 16.44
C THR A 40 -2.37 -2.20 15.17
N VAL A 41 -3.66 -2.08 14.86
CA VAL A 41 -4.18 -1.40 13.66
C VAL A 41 -4.72 -0.01 14.01
N MET A 42 -4.17 1.02 13.36
CA MET A 42 -4.65 2.39 13.45
C MET A 42 -5.76 2.60 12.41
N ARG A 43 -7.02 2.79 12.84
CA ARG A 43 -8.19 2.89 11.93
C ARG A 43 -9.15 4.00 12.33
N SER A 44 -10.03 4.42 11.40
CA SER A 44 -11.13 5.33 11.73
C SER A 44 -12.23 4.64 12.52
N ALA A 45 -12.81 5.36 13.49
CA ALA A 45 -14.00 4.92 14.24
C ALA A 45 -15.20 4.55 13.34
N LYS A 46 -15.28 5.13 12.13
CA LYS A 46 -16.36 4.92 11.16
C LYS A 46 -15.99 3.96 10.01
N SER A 47 -14.81 3.34 10.03
CA SER A 47 -14.38 2.41 8.97
C SER A 47 -15.37 1.26 8.79
N TRP A 48 -15.71 0.98 7.52
CA TRP A 48 -16.68 -0.05 7.12
C TRP A 48 -16.05 -1.44 6.97
N PHE A 49 -14.78 -1.51 6.55
CA PHE A 49 -14.13 -2.79 6.23
C PHE A 49 -13.20 -3.28 7.33
N ILE A 50 -12.76 -2.41 8.24
CA ILE A 50 -11.80 -2.74 9.31
C ILE A 50 -12.53 -2.80 10.65
N PRO A 51 -12.83 -4.00 11.20
CA PRO A 51 -13.49 -4.10 12.50
C PRO A 51 -12.68 -3.45 13.63
N SER A 52 -13.38 -2.85 14.61
CA SER A 52 -12.77 -2.32 15.83
C SER A 52 -12.36 -3.42 16.82
N THR A 53 -12.90 -4.63 16.66
CA THR A 53 -12.54 -5.81 17.46
C THR A 53 -12.14 -6.94 16.54
N SER A 54 -11.03 -7.60 16.88
CA SER A 54 -10.46 -8.68 16.08
C SER A 54 -9.70 -9.65 16.98
N PRO A 55 -9.73 -10.96 16.69
CA PRO A 55 -8.91 -11.92 17.43
C PRO A 55 -7.42 -11.82 17.07
N ILE A 56 -7.08 -11.20 15.93
CA ILE A 56 -5.70 -11.19 15.39
C ILE A 56 -4.97 -9.84 15.57
N TYR A 57 -5.67 -8.79 16.03
CA TYR A 57 -5.07 -7.47 16.28
C TYR A 57 -5.86 -6.66 17.31
N THR A 58 -5.19 -5.69 17.93
CA THR A 58 -5.84 -4.61 18.69
C THR A 58 -6.00 -3.36 17.81
N SER A 59 -6.96 -2.47 18.12
CA SER A 59 -7.20 -1.28 17.30
C SER A 59 -7.04 0.02 18.08
N ILE A 60 -6.44 1.02 17.44
CA ILE A 60 -6.42 2.41 17.90
C ILE A 60 -7.29 3.22 16.95
N ASN A 61 -8.29 3.91 17.50
CA ASN A 61 -9.15 4.78 16.71
C ASN A 61 -8.46 6.13 16.48
N VAL A 62 -8.39 6.55 15.22
CA VAL A 62 -7.90 7.86 14.80
C VAL A 62 -8.88 8.42 13.79
N THR A 63 -9.26 9.69 13.92
CA THR A 63 -10.16 10.34 12.94
C THR A 63 -9.51 10.30 11.56
N MET A 64 -10.07 9.55 10.61
CA MET A 64 -9.49 9.43 9.27
C MET A 64 -10.16 10.39 8.29
N PHE A 65 -9.51 10.60 7.15
CA PHE A 65 -10.00 11.44 6.07
C PHE A 65 -11.43 11.07 5.62
N GLU A 66 -11.75 9.77 5.56
CA GLU A 66 -13.05 9.30 5.09
C GLU A 66 -14.22 9.71 6.01
N ASP A 67 -13.93 10.11 7.25
CA ASP A 67 -14.96 10.44 8.25
C ASP A 67 -15.69 11.76 7.98
N ASP A 68 -15.12 12.64 7.15
CA ASP A 68 -15.57 14.02 6.90
C ASP A 68 -15.92 14.31 5.41
N ALA A 69 -16.09 13.27 4.57
CA ALA A 69 -16.32 13.42 3.12
C ALA A 69 -17.80 13.58 2.73
N ASP A 70 -18.11 14.62 1.92
CA ASP A 70 -19.43 14.89 1.33
C ASP A 70 -19.56 14.24 -0.07
N ARG A 71 -20.77 13.83 -0.46
CA ARG A 71 -21.05 12.88 -1.55
C ARG A 71 -20.92 13.46 -2.98
N GLU A 72 -20.70 14.77 -3.14
CA GLU A 72 -20.46 15.45 -4.44
C GLU A 72 -18.97 15.70 -4.75
N PHE A 73 -18.17 14.69 -4.42
CA PHE A 73 -16.74 14.76 -4.15
C PHE A 73 -15.85 15.06 -5.38
N TYR A 74 -16.09 14.44 -6.54
CA TYR A 74 -15.04 14.20 -7.55
C TYR A 74 -14.32 15.43 -8.15
N ILE A 75 -14.97 16.59 -8.32
CA ILE A 75 -14.35 17.78 -8.97
C ILE A 75 -13.72 18.75 -7.94
N LYS A 76 -14.17 18.71 -6.69
CA LYS A 76 -13.61 19.49 -5.56
C LYS A 76 -12.56 18.70 -4.76
N MET A 77 -12.53 17.38 -4.97
CA MET A 77 -11.77 16.35 -4.25
C MET A 77 -10.25 16.50 -4.32
N LEU A 78 -9.63 16.80 -5.46
CA LEU A 78 -8.18 16.61 -5.57
C LEU A 78 -7.36 17.58 -4.68
N LYS A 79 -7.76 18.86 -4.58
CA LYS A 79 -7.10 19.82 -3.67
C LYS A 79 -7.54 19.66 -2.22
N ASP A 80 -8.81 19.35 -1.99
CA ASP A 80 -9.36 19.13 -0.64
C ASP A 80 -8.80 17.86 0.00
N VAL A 81 -8.53 16.81 -0.79
CA VAL A 81 -7.89 15.57 -0.33
C VAL A 81 -6.50 15.87 0.19
N ILE A 82 -5.62 16.51 -0.58
CA ILE A 82 -4.25 16.80 -0.13
C ILE A 82 -4.27 17.66 1.15
N ASP A 83 -5.07 18.73 1.17
CA ASP A 83 -5.19 19.63 2.32
C ASP A 83 -5.75 18.94 3.58
N ARG A 84 -6.72 18.03 3.43
CA ARG A 84 -7.21 17.23 4.57
C ARG A 84 -6.20 16.19 5.03
N ARG A 85 -5.50 15.53 4.10
CA ARG A 85 -4.46 14.55 4.41
C ARG A 85 -3.30 15.21 5.18
N THR A 86 -2.87 16.41 4.77
CA THR A 86 -1.82 17.17 5.47
C THR A 86 -2.28 17.62 6.85
N ARG A 87 -3.52 18.13 6.97
CA ARG A 87 -4.11 18.47 8.28
C ARG A 87 -4.21 17.28 9.21
N LEU A 88 -4.59 16.11 8.69
CA LEU A 88 -4.66 14.88 9.49
C LEU A 88 -3.26 14.46 9.98
N ALA A 89 -2.25 14.53 9.11
CA ALA A 89 -0.86 14.28 9.51
C ALA A 89 -0.42 15.23 10.63
N GLY A 90 -0.66 16.53 10.47
CA GLY A 90 -0.37 17.53 11.51
C GLY A 90 -1.10 17.22 12.83
N LYS A 91 -2.42 17.03 12.80
CA LYS A 91 -3.22 16.69 13.99
C LYS A 91 -2.75 15.41 14.68
N THR A 92 -2.38 14.39 13.91
CA THR A 92 -1.90 13.11 14.46
C THR A 92 -0.58 13.32 15.22
N LEU A 93 0.37 14.05 14.64
CA LEU A 93 1.65 14.35 15.29
C LEU A 93 1.53 15.34 16.45
N GLU A 94 0.47 16.17 16.46
CA GLU A 94 0.19 17.13 17.51
C GLU A 94 -0.65 16.56 18.66
N ASP A 95 -1.22 15.36 18.53
CA ASP A 95 -1.96 14.69 19.61
C ASP A 95 -0.96 14.07 20.61
N PRO A 96 -0.77 14.69 21.80
CA PRO A 96 0.22 14.23 22.75
C PRO A 96 -0.14 12.88 23.35
N VAL A 97 -1.44 12.57 23.48
CA VAL A 97 -1.88 11.30 24.07
C VAL A 97 -1.59 10.16 23.10
N LEU A 98 -1.96 10.34 21.82
CA LEU A 98 -1.67 9.36 20.79
C LEU A 98 -0.17 9.15 20.62
N MET A 99 0.60 10.23 20.44
CA MET A 99 2.04 10.12 20.20
C MET A 99 2.80 9.54 21.39
N GLN A 100 2.41 9.89 22.62
CA GLN A 100 2.98 9.27 23.83
C GLN A 100 2.65 7.77 23.87
N ASN A 101 1.39 7.38 23.62
CA ASN A 101 1.00 5.97 23.58
C ASN A 101 1.78 5.18 22.52
N LEU A 102 2.01 5.75 21.33
CA LEU A 102 2.80 5.10 20.28
C LEU A 102 4.27 4.91 20.69
N GLN A 103 4.88 5.90 21.34
CA GLN A 103 6.26 5.82 21.84
C GLN A 103 6.42 4.86 23.02
N ASP A 104 5.42 4.77 23.90
CA ASP A 104 5.43 3.89 25.06
C ASP A 104 5.15 2.44 24.69
N SER A 105 4.45 2.21 23.58
CA SER A 105 4.14 0.88 23.06
C SER A 105 5.37 0.11 22.57
N LYS A 106 6.47 0.82 22.26
CA LYS A 106 7.74 0.25 21.76
C LYS A 106 7.56 -0.65 20.53
N PHE A 107 6.87 -0.13 19.52
CA PHE A 107 6.79 -0.79 18.21
C PHE A 107 8.19 -0.90 17.60
N GLU A 108 8.45 -1.99 16.88
CA GLU A 108 9.76 -2.27 16.28
C GLU A 108 9.77 -2.03 14.77
N ILE A 109 8.59 -2.04 14.14
CA ILE A 109 8.42 -1.88 12.70
C ILE A 109 7.05 -1.28 12.42
N ILE A 110 6.93 -0.55 11.31
CA ILE A 110 5.65 -0.06 10.81
C ILE A 110 5.36 -0.66 9.43
N LEU A 111 4.18 -1.26 9.30
CA LEU A 111 3.65 -1.74 8.03
C LEU A 111 2.57 -0.77 7.55
N THR A 112 2.81 -0.10 6.42
CA THR A 112 1.93 0.97 5.92
C THR A 112 1.66 0.86 4.43
N ASP A 113 0.51 1.35 4.00
CA ASP A 113 0.24 1.59 2.57
C ASP A 113 0.58 3.05 2.23
N PRO A 114 1.58 3.32 1.36
CA PRO A 114 2.05 4.68 1.10
C PRO A 114 1.13 5.48 0.16
N ALA A 115 0.06 4.90 -0.40
CA ALA A 115 -0.96 5.65 -1.14
C ALA A 115 -1.61 6.75 -0.27
N PHE A 116 -1.62 6.54 1.05
CA PHE A 116 -1.92 7.54 2.05
C PHE A 116 -0.71 7.73 2.98
N PRO A 117 0.00 8.88 2.94
CA PRO A 117 1.34 8.99 3.52
C PRO A 117 1.37 9.12 5.05
N LEU A 118 0.23 9.00 5.75
CA LEU A 118 0.19 9.16 7.22
C LEU A 118 1.11 8.16 7.93
N GLY A 119 1.08 6.88 7.54
CA GLY A 119 1.96 5.88 8.14
C GLY A 119 3.43 6.10 7.79
N VAL A 120 3.73 6.62 6.59
CA VAL A 120 5.10 7.03 6.22
C VAL A 120 5.60 8.15 7.15
N ILE A 121 4.76 9.16 7.38
CA ILE A 121 5.07 10.29 8.27
C ILE A 121 5.25 9.82 9.72
N VAL A 122 4.31 9.02 10.25
CA VAL A 122 4.40 8.51 11.63
C VAL A 122 5.62 7.60 11.80
N GLY A 123 5.90 6.73 10.83
CA GLY A 123 7.08 5.87 10.81
C GLY A 123 8.38 6.66 10.86
N GLY A 124 8.47 7.69 10.02
CA GLY A 124 9.58 8.64 10.02
C GLY A 124 9.77 9.36 11.35
N TYR A 125 8.67 9.84 11.95
CA TYR A 125 8.70 10.56 13.21
C TYR A 125 9.19 9.67 14.37
N LEU A 126 8.69 8.43 14.43
CA LEU A 126 9.08 7.43 15.43
C LEU A 126 10.44 6.78 15.13
N LYS A 127 11.02 7.03 13.95
CA LYS A 127 12.26 6.43 13.45
C LYS A 127 12.20 4.89 13.43
N LEU A 128 11.05 4.36 13.02
CA LEU A 128 10.85 2.93 12.87
C LEU A 128 11.26 2.48 11.45
N PRO A 129 11.85 1.28 11.30
CA PRO A 129 11.94 0.63 10.01
C PRO A 129 10.57 0.52 9.35
N MET A 130 10.49 0.85 8.06
CA MET A 130 9.23 0.95 7.32
C MET A 130 9.13 -0.15 6.27
N VAL A 131 8.02 -0.89 6.33
CA VAL A 131 7.64 -1.87 5.31
C VAL A 131 6.40 -1.35 4.61
N PHE A 132 6.49 -1.20 3.29
CA PHE A 132 5.37 -0.74 2.48
C PHE A 132 4.60 -1.91 1.89
N ASN A 133 3.27 -1.87 2.00
CA ASN A 133 2.36 -2.72 1.23
C ASN A 133 1.81 -1.91 0.05
N VAL A 134 2.53 -1.89 -1.07
CA VAL A 134 2.46 -0.80 -2.07
C VAL A 134 2.05 -1.29 -3.45
N ARG A 135 1.13 -0.57 -4.10
CA ARG A 135 0.95 -0.56 -5.57
C ARG A 135 0.98 0.88 -6.04
N TRP A 136 0.16 1.68 -5.36
CA TRP A 136 0.07 3.11 -5.53
C TRP A 136 0.81 3.82 -4.40
N ILE A 137 1.34 5.00 -4.72
CA ILE A 137 1.87 5.98 -3.79
C ILE A 137 1.05 7.27 -3.95
N ASN A 138 1.35 8.30 -3.16
CA ASN A 138 0.59 9.54 -3.16
C ASN A 138 0.55 10.31 -4.51
N ASN A 139 1.46 10.02 -5.45
CA ASN A 139 1.62 10.70 -6.73
C ASN A 139 1.71 9.74 -7.95
N GLY A 140 1.19 8.51 -7.82
CA GLY A 140 1.20 7.54 -8.91
C GLY A 140 1.56 6.14 -8.45
N GLU A 141 2.42 5.47 -9.22
CA GLU A 141 2.75 4.06 -9.06
C GLU A 141 4.07 3.88 -8.28
N GLY A 142 4.08 2.99 -7.29
CA GLY A 142 5.16 2.92 -6.31
C GLY A 142 6.51 2.45 -6.88
N HIS A 143 6.51 1.56 -7.87
CA HIS A 143 7.74 1.05 -8.49
C HIS A 143 8.46 2.15 -9.29
N GLN A 144 7.71 3.00 -10.01
CA GLN A 144 8.26 4.17 -10.70
C GLN A 144 8.93 5.16 -9.73
N THR A 145 8.53 5.19 -8.46
CA THR A 145 9.16 6.04 -7.43
C THR A 145 10.51 5.49 -6.98
N ILE A 146 10.62 4.18 -6.77
CA ILE A 146 11.83 3.55 -6.19
C ILE A 146 12.88 3.12 -7.24
N ALA A 147 12.47 2.86 -8.48
CA ALA A 147 13.35 2.36 -9.54
C ALA A 147 13.13 3.09 -10.89
N PRO A 148 14.19 3.32 -11.69
CA PRO A 148 14.05 3.93 -13.01
C PRO A 148 13.15 3.09 -13.93
N SER A 149 12.09 3.71 -14.45
CA SER A 149 11.17 3.11 -15.42
C SER A 149 11.31 3.81 -16.78
N PRO A 150 11.76 3.13 -17.84
CA PRO A 150 11.97 3.77 -19.15
C PRO A 150 10.64 4.15 -19.83
N VAL A 151 10.33 5.44 -19.83
CA VAL A 151 9.07 6.00 -20.38
C VAL A 151 8.90 5.83 -21.90
N SER A 152 9.92 5.32 -22.60
CA SER A 152 9.84 5.01 -24.03
C SER A 152 9.08 3.72 -24.33
N TYR A 153 8.91 2.83 -23.34
CA TYR A 153 8.19 1.56 -23.50
C TYR A 153 7.44 1.11 -22.23
N VAL A 154 7.66 1.75 -21.08
CA VAL A 154 6.86 1.55 -19.87
C VAL A 154 5.80 2.66 -19.79
N PRO A 155 4.50 2.33 -19.94
CA PRO A 155 3.42 3.29 -19.75
C PRO A 155 3.40 3.86 -18.34
N VAL A 156 3.33 5.19 -18.27
CA VAL A 156 3.14 5.92 -17.02
C VAL A 156 1.69 5.76 -16.59
N SER A 157 1.47 5.55 -15.30
CA SER A 157 0.12 5.44 -14.75
C SER A 157 -0.73 6.67 -15.09
N GLY A 158 -1.97 6.43 -15.53
CA GLY A 158 -2.89 7.48 -16.01
C GLY A 158 -2.75 7.84 -17.50
N SER A 159 -1.72 7.36 -18.21
CA SER A 159 -1.58 7.60 -19.66
C SER A 159 -2.53 6.76 -20.53
N GLU A 160 -3.00 5.63 -19.98
CA GLU A 160 -3.82 4.60 -20.65
C GLU A 160 -3.15 4.01 -21.90
N LEU A 161 -1.81 3.99 -21.94
CA LEU A 161 -1.01 3.45 -23.04
C LEU A 161 -0.56 2.00 -22.75
N GLN A 162 -0.10 1.31 -23.79
CA GLN A 162 0.43 -0.06 -23.74
C GLN A 162 1.95 -0.07 -23.93
N ASP A 163 2.61 -1.22 -23.79
CA ASP A 163 4.05 -1.39 -24.00
C ASP A 163 4.47 -1.12 -25.46
N GLN A 164 3.56 -1.34 -26.41
CA GLN A 164 3.74 -1.03 -27.81
C GLN A 164 3.24 0.39 -28.11
N MET A 165 4.15 1.37 -28.06
CA MET A 165 3.87 2.77 -28.38
C MET A 165 4.56 3.22 -29.67
N ASP A 166 3.83 3.94 -30.51
CA ASP A 166 4.37 4.73 -31.61
C ASP A 166 5.05 6.01 -31.12
N PHE A 167 5.62 6.80 -32.03
CA PHE A 167 6.37 8.00 -31.63
C PHE A 167 5.49 9.05 -30.91
N PRO A 168 4.31 9.47 -31.43
CA PRO A 168 3.38 10.33 -30.70
C PRO A 168 2.96 9.80 -29.33
N GLU A 169 2.67 8.51 -29.21
CA GLU A 169 2.28 7.88 -27.94
C GLU A 169 3.42 7.94 -26.91
N ARG A 170 4.67 7.72 -27.33
CA ARG A 170 5.84 7.91 -26.45
C ARG A 170 5.97 9.35 -25.97
N ILE A 171 5.69 10.32 -26.83
CA ILE A 171 5.68 11.74 -26.43
C ILE A 171 4.56 11.99 -25.40
N LYS A 172 3.34 11.48 -25.64
CA LYS A 172 2.23 11.56 -24.68
C LYS A 172 2.62 10.93 -23.33
N ASN A 173 3.26 9.77 -23.35
CA ASN A 173 3.71 9.06 -22.15
C ASN A 173 4.75 9.87 -21.37
N MET A 174 5.73 10.44 -22.07
CA MET A 174 6.75 11.31 -21.49
C MET A 174 6.15 12.58 -20.88
N LEU A 175 5.11 13.16 -21.48
CA LEU A 175 4.39 14.30 -20.88
C LEU A 175 3.66 13.92 -19.59
N HIS A 176 3.05 12.73 -19.51
CA HIS A 176 2.46 12.21 -18.26
C HIS A 176 3.53 12.01 -17.18
N TYR A 177 4.71 11.49 -17.55
CA TYR A 177 5.83 11.37 -16.62
C TYR A 177 6.22 12.73 -16.03
N PHE A 178 6.39 13.75 -16.88
CA PHE A 178 6.72 15.09 -16.40
C PHE A 178 5.61 15.71 -15.55
N TYR A 179 4.35 15.42 -15.86
CA TYR A 179 3.22 15.82 -15.03
C TYR A 179 3.29 15.20 -13.62
N ASN A 180 3.57 13.90 -13.50
CA ASN A 180 3.70 13.23 -12.20
C ASN A 180 4.88 13.78 -11.37
N ILE A 181 6.01 14.08 -12.03
CA ILE A 181 7.13 14.79 -11.38
C ILE A 181 6.67 16.17 -10.90
N TYR A 182 6.01 16.93 -11.77
CA TYR A 182 5.52 18.27 -11.42
C TYR A 182 4.57 18.23 -10.23
N GLU A 183 3.60 17.31 -10.24
CA GLU A 183 2.66 17.10 -9.14
C GLU A 183 3.40 16.79 -7.83
N MET A 184 4.38 15.90 -7.85
CA MET A 184 5.15 15.55 -6.65
C MET A 184 5.90 16.75 -6.06
N TYR A 185 6.68 17.46 -6.89
CA TYR A 185 7.57 18.53 -6.42
C TYR A 185 6.85 19.85 -6.15
N TYR A 186 5.78 20.16 -6.89
CA TYR A 186 5.13 21.47 -6.85
C TYR A 186 3.72 21.47 -6.24
N ILE A 187 3.10 20.30 -6.05
CA ILE A 187 1.76 20.20 -5.44
C ILE A 187 1.84 19.44 -4.12
N ILE A 188 2.30 18.19 -4.13
CA ILE A 188 2.27 17.32 -2.97
C ILE A 188 3.33 17.74 -1.95
N ASN A 189 4.60 17.78 -2.33
CA ASN A 189 5.68 18.08 -1.38
C ASN A 189 5.52 19.44 -0.68
N PRO A 190 5.16 20.54 -1.38
CA PRO A 190 4.90 21.83 -0.72
C PRO A 190 3.73 21.78 0.25
N ALA A 191 2.69 20.98 -0.02
CA ALA A 191 1.52 20.88 0.86
C ALA A 191 1.84 20.25 2.22
N TYR A 192 2.85 19.38 2.31
CA TYR A 192 3.33 18.82 3.58
C TYR A 192 4.48 19.60 4.21
N SER A 193 4.99 20.65 3.54
CA SER A 193 6.21 21.34 3.97
C SER A 193 6.12 21.95 5.37
N ASP A 194 4.95 22.46 5.76
CA ASP A 194 4.76 23.03 7.11
C ASP A 194 4.75 21.95 8.20
N VAL A 195 4.17 20.78 7.92
CA VAL A 195 4.21 19.62 8.83
C VAL A 195 5.66 19.16 9.00
N PHE A 196 6.41 19.02 7.90
CA PHE A 196 7.81 18.60 7.98
C PHE A 196 8.69 19.62 8.70
N LYS A 197 8.57 20.92 8.39
CA LYS A 197 9.33 21.98 9.07
C LYS A 197 9.08 22.02 10.57
N LYS A 198 7.85 21.73 11.00
CA LYS A 198 7.45 21.78 12.41
C LYS A 198 7.90 20.56 13.21
N HIS A 199 7.86 19.37 12.61
CA HIS A 199 8.00 18.11 13.35
C HIS A 199 9.27 17.31 13.02
N PHE A 200 10.02 17.66 11.96
CA PHE A 200 11.17 16.90 11.48
C PHE A 200 12.45 17.75 11.38
N PRO A 201 13.64 17.11 11.33
CA PRO A 201 14.89 17.82 11.08
C PRO A 201 14.89 18.58 9.74
N PRO A 202 15.63 19.71 9.64
CA PRO A 202 15.77 20.45 8.39
C PRO A 202 16.25 19.56 7.25
N GLY A 203 15.60 19.66 6.09
CA GLY A 203 15.90 18.86 4.90
C GLY A 203 15.04 17.60 4.74
N THR A 204 14.17 17.29 5.70
CA THR A 204 13.17 16.22 5.53
C THR A 204 12.03 16.70 4.62
N ASP A 205 11.71 15.90 3.61
CA ASP A 205 10.59 16.13 2.70
C ASP A 205 9.86 14.81 2.37
N MET A 206 8.70 14.89 1.70
CA MET A 206 7.86 13.72 1.43
C MET A 206 8.63 12.64 0.64
N ILE A 207 9.36 13.07 -0.38
CA ILE A 207 10.08 12.17 -1.30
C ILE A 207 11.18 11.43 -0.54
N SER A 208 11.97 12.16 0.24
CA SER A 208 13.06 11.60 1.04
C SER A 208 12.54 10.57 2.05
N LEU A 209 11.35 10.81 2.61
CA LEU A 209 10.77 9.92 3.60
C LEU A 209 10.16 8.66 2.97
N GLU A 210 9.49 8.79 1.84
CA GLU A 210 9.00 7.63 1.07
C GLU A 210 10.14 6.72 0.61
N LEU A 211 11.22 7.30 0.08
CA LEU A 211 12.40 6.54 -0.36
C LEU A 211 13.17 5.88 0.79
N SER A 212 12.93 6.29 2.04
CA SER A 212 13.58 5.72 3.22
C SER A 212 13.00 4.37 3.67
N ALA A 213 11.97 3.83 3.00
CA ALA A 213 11.40 2.54 3.35
C ALA A 213 12.37 1.38 3.10
N ASP A 214 12.48 0.51 4.11
CA ASP A 214 13.40 -0.62 4.14
C ASP A 214 12.97 -1.74 3.18
N ILE A 215 11.66 -2.01 3.08
CA ILE A 215 11.10 -3.05 2.21
C ILE A 215 9.85 -2.53 1.50
N TRP A 216 9.77 -2.77 0.19
CA TRP A 216 8.63 -2.47 -0.65
C TRP A 216 7.95 -3.78 -1.05
N LEU A 217 6.94 -4.21 -0.29
CA LEU A 217 6.08 -5.34 -0.66
C LEU A 217 5.13 -4.86 -1.77
N PHE A 218 5.55 -5.11 -3.01
CA PHE A 218 4.89 -4.61 -4.19
C PHE A 218 3.72 -5.52 -4.57
N ARG A 219 2.50 -4.98 -4.52
CA ARG A 219 1.24 -5.67 -4.86
C ARG A 219 1.08 -5.79 -6.37
N GLY A 220 1.84 -6.71 -6.94
CA GLY A 220 1.85 -7.08 -8.34
C GLY A 220 2.78 -8.26 -8.55
N ASP A 221 2.78 -8.85 -9.73
CA ASP A 221 3.74 -9.86 -10.14
C ASP A 221 4.54 -9.36 -11.34
N PHE A 222 5.84 -9.64 -11.37
CA PHE A 222 6.72 -9.18 -12.44
C PHE A 222 6.36 -9.79 -13.80
N VAL A 223 5.65 -10.93 -13.83
CA VAL A 223 5.15 -11.56 -15.07
C VAL A 223 4.06 -10.72 -15.73
N PHE A 224 3.25 -10.01 -14.93
CA PHE A 224 2.14 -9.18 -15.42
C PHE A 224 2.48 -7.67 -15.42
N ASP A 225 3.71 -7.30 -15.10
CA ASP A 225 4.19 -5.93 -15.12
C ASP A 225 5.14 -5.70 -16.31
N PHE A 226 5.35 -4.43 -16.67
CA PHE A 226 6.23 -4.09 -17.76
C PHE A 226 7.70 -4.40 -17.40
N PRO A 227 8.54 -4.85 -18.34
CA PRO A 227 9.91 -5.23 -18.04
C PRO A 227 10.74 -4.00 -17.63
N ARG A 228 11.12 -3.90 -16.35
CA ARG A 228 11.89 -2.74 -15.82
C ARG A 228 12.84 -3.15 -14.67
N PRO A 229 13.94 -2.42 -14.45
CA PRO A 229 14.85 -2.68 -13.34
C PRO A 229 14.14 -2.62 -12.00
N THR A 230 14.41 -3.56 -11.09
CA THR A 230 13.81 -3.58 -9.74
C THR A 230 14.91 -3.48 -8.68
N MET A 231 14.68 -2.68 -7.64
CA MET A 231 15.61 -2.54 -6.52
C MET A 231 15.61 -3.79 -5.62
N PRO A 232 16.73 -4.17 -4.98
CA PRO A 232 16.82 -5.40 -4.19
C PRO A 232 15.86 -5.49 -3.00
N ASN A 233 15.39 -4.34 -2.50
CA ASN A 233 14.44 -4.24 -1.40
C ASN A 233 12.96 -4.21 -1.84
N VAL A 234 12.68 -4.37 -3.14
CA VAL A 234 11.33 -4.50 -3.68
C VAL A 234 11.02 -5.98 -3.86
N VAL A 235 9.93 -6.42 -3.22
CA VAL A 235 9.49 -7.81 -3.21
C VAL A 235 8.09 -7.90 -3.81
N TYR A 236 7.97 -8.55 -4.96
CA TYR A 236 6.67 -8.79 -5.59
C TYR A 236 5.86 -9.79 -4.78
N ILE A 237 4.68 -9.35 -4.34
CA ILE A 237 3.70 -10.15 -3.61
C ILE A 237 2.39 -10.20 -4.41
N GLY A 238 2.45 -10.55 -5.69
CA GLY A 238 1.26 -10.77 -6.50
C GLY A 238 0.54 -12.06 -6.12
N GLY A 239 -0.79 -12.09 -6.24
CA GLY A 239 -1.59 -13.30 -6.10
C GLY A 239 -1.64 -13.95 -4.71
N PHE A 240 -1.04 -13.35 -3.68
CA PHE A 240 -1.04 -13.92 -2.33
C PHE A 240 -2.41 -13.90 -1.66
N GLN A 241 -3.32 -13.04 -2.13
CA GLN A 241 -4.69 -12.95 -1.64
C GLN A 241 -5.60 -14.05 -2.18
N CYS A 242 -5.12 -14.82 -3.16
CA CYS A 242 -5.87 -15.87 -3.81
C CYS A 242 -6.19 -17.00 -2.83
N LYS A 243 -7.41 -17.53 -2.95
CA LYS A 243 -7.87 -18.71 -2.21
C LYS A 243 -8.25 -19.78 -3.23
N GLU A 244 -8.26 -21.04 -2.79
CA GLU A 244 -8.81 -22.12 -3.62
C GLU A 244 -10.23 -21.76 -4.08
N ALA A 245 -10.45 -21.89 -5.38
CA ALA A 245 -11.73 -21.62 -6.01
C ALA A 245 -12.82 -22.46 -5.31
N GLN A 246 -13.85 -21.78 -4.83
CA GLN A 246 -15.04 -22.43 -4.30
C GLN A 246 -16.09 -22.55 -5.40
N PRO A 247 -16.95 -23.59 -5.37
CA PRO A 247 -18.05 -23.69 -6.31
C PRO A 247 -18.93 -22.43 -6.22
N LEU A 248 -19.42 -21.99 -7.38
CA LEU A 248 -20.36 -20.89 -7.45
C LEU A 248 -21.68 -21.31 -6.78
N PRO A 249 -22.37 -20.39 -6.10
CA PRO A 249 -23.77 -20.58 -5.75
C PRO A 249 -24.61 -20.95 -6.98
N ASP A 250 -25.54 -21.90 -6.84
CA ASP A 250 -26.31 -22.49 -7.95
C ASP A 250 -27.00 -21.43 -8.83
N ASP A 251 -27.48 -20.34 -8.23
CA ASP A 251 -28.15 -19.22 -8.92
C ASP A 251 -27.19 -18.40 -9.79
N LEU A 252 -25.94 -18.24 -9.35
CA LEU A 252 -24.89 -17.57 -10.12
C LEU A 252 -24.34 -18.48 -11.22
N GLU A 253 -24.21 -19.78 -10.94
CA GLU A 253 -23.82 -20.77 -11.94
C GLU A 253 -24.87 -20.85 -13.05
N GLU A 254 -26.16 -20.90 -12.71
CA GLU A 254 -27.25 -20.87 -13.69
C GLU A 254 -27.24 -19.57 -14.50
N PHE A 255 -27.10 -18.40 -13.86
CA PHE A 255 -27.02 -17.11 -14.55
C PHE A 255 -25.85 -17.03 -15.53
N ILE A 256 -24.66 -17.47 -15.11
CA ILE A 256 -23.44 -17.47 -15.94
C ILE A 256 -23.59 -18.49 -17.08
N CYS A 257 -24.05 -19.71 -16.80
CA CYS A 257 -24.27 -20.72 -17.84
C CYS A 257 -25.35 -20.31 -18.86
N LEU A 258 -26.39 -19.59 -18.44
CA LEU A 258 -27.43 -19.07 -19.34
C LEU A 258 -26.96 -17.89 -20.20
N THR A 259 -26.00 -17.10 -19.72
CA THR A 259 -25.48 -15.93 -20.46
C THR A 259 -24.22 -16.22 -21.28
N VAL A 260 -23.45 -17.27 -20.96
CA VAL A 260 -22.13 -17.52 -21.55
C VAL A 260 -22.21 -18.47 -22.74
N LYS A 261 -22.60 -17.90 -23.89
CA LYS A 261 -21.93 -18.20 -25.17
C LYS A 261 -21.06 -17.04 -25.66
N ALA A 262 -21.07 -15.89 -24.97
CA ALA A 262 -20.41 -14.65 -25.42
C ALA A 262 -19.57 -13.92 -24.36
N THR A 263 -19.49 -14.41 -23.12
CA THR A 263 -19.00 -13.59 -21.97
C THR A 263 -17.82 -14.18 -21.19
N CYS A 264 -17.13 -15.21 -21.71
CA CYS A 264 -15.90 -15.71 -21.10
C CYS A 264 -14.78 -14.64 -21.01
N GLU A 265 -14.86 -13.54 -21.77
CA GLU A 265 -13.91 -12.41 -21.67
C GLU A 265 -14.14 -11.52 -20.44
N PHE A 266 -15.33 -11.48 -19.84
CA PHE A 266 -15.65 -10.50 -18.79
C PHE A 266 -15.26 -10.94 -17.37
N ILE A 267 -15.13 -12.24 -17.11
CA ILE A 267 -14.78 -12.77 -15.77
C ILE A 267 -13.27 -12.62 -15.47
N LEU A 268 -12.45 -12.34 -16.49
CA LEU A 268 -10.99 -12.19 -16.34
C LEU A 268 -10.56 -10.97 -15.50
N ILE A 269 -11.45 -10.02 -15.21
CA ILE A 269 -11.09 -8.76 -14.53
C ILE A 269 -10.93 -8.94 -13.00
N MET A 270 -11.43 -10.04 -12.42
CA MET A 270 -11.36 -10.28 -10.97
C MET A 270 -10.52 -11.50 -10.56
N GLY A 271 -9.87 -12.18 -11.51
CA GLY A 271 -9.26 -13.48 -11.28
C GLY A 271 -7.99 -13.71 -12.07
N GLN A 272 -6.92 -12.97 -11.79
CA GLN A 272 -5.57 -13.49 -11.99
C GLN A 272 -5.06 -14.07 -10.67
N CYS A 273 -5.72 -15.16 -10.29
CA CYS A 273 -5.26 -16.10 -9.30
C CYS A 273 -4.94 -17.38 -10.05
N GLU A 274 -3.74 -17.48 -10.63
CA GLU A 274 -3.26 -18.78 -11.11
C GLU A 274 -2.87 -19.65 -9.91
N ASP A 275 -3.09 -20.95 -10.01
CA ASP A 275 -3.06 -21.93 -8.91
C ASP A 275 -1.73 -22.03 -8.12
N ASN A 276 -0.68 -21.28 -8.49
CA ASN A 276 0.67 -21.41 -7.93
C ASN A 276 1.14 -20.25 -7.00
N TYR A 277 0.34 -19.23 -6.72
CA TYR A 277 0.81 -18.04 -5.99
C TYR A 277 0.95 -18.18 -4.46
N HIS A 278 0.40 -19.24 -3.85
CA HIS A 278 0.43 -19.44 -2.39
C HIS A 278 1.85 -19.61 -1.80
N GLN A 279 2.88 -19.83 -2.64
CA GLN A 279 4.26 -20.04 -2.19
C GLN A 279 5.00 -18.73 -1.91
N ASN A 280 4.74 -17.65 -2.65
CA ASN A 280 5.58 -16.44 -2.62
C ASN A 280 5.62 -15.74 -1.25
N LEU A 281 4.51 -15.70 -0.51
CA LEU A 281 4.50 -15.05 0.81
C LEU A 281 5.28 -15.85 1.86
N LYS A 282 5.28 -17.19 1.74
CA LYS A 282 5.99 -18.07 2.69
C LYS A 282 7.50 -17.98 2.50
N THR A 283 8.00 -17.79 1.29
CA THR A 283 9.43 -17.63 0.97
C THR A 283 9.98 -16.29 1.43
N VAL A 284 9.19 -15.21 1.34
CA VAL A 284 9.61 -13.88 1.81
C VAL A 284 9.73 -13.81 3.32
N ILE A 285 8.86 -14.52 4.04
CA ILE A 285 8.86 -14.55 5.51
C ILE A 285 9.79 -15.68 6.05
N ASN A 286 10.23 -16.61 5.20
CA ASN A 286 11.15 -17.68 5.59
C ASN A 286 12.19 -17.99 4.47
N PRO A 287 13.39 -17.38 4.50
CA PRO A 287 14.40 -17.56 3.46
C PRO A 287 15.09 -18.95 3.47
N GLU A 288 14.76 -19.85 4.41
CA GLU A 288 15.41 -21.17 4.53
C GLU A 288 14.73 -22.30 3.73
N GLN A 289 13.64 -22.02 3.00
CA GLN A 289 13.04 -23.01 2.11
C GLN A 289 13.83 -23.08 0.77
N PRO A 290 14.27 -24.28 0.33
CA PRO A 290 15.01 -24.41 -0.92
C PRO A 290 14.16 -23.97 -2.10
N LYS A 291 14.75 -23.11 -2.95
CA LYS A 291 14.20 -22.75 -4.26
C LYS A 291 14.02 -24.04 -5.06
N VAL A 292 12.78 -24.40 -5.39
CA VAL A 292 12.46 -25.47 -6.35
C VAL A 292 12.52 -24.89 -7.75
#